data_AF-H3C7J0-F1
#
_entry.id   AF-H3C7J0-F1
#
_cell.length_a   1.000
_cell.length_b   1.000
_cell.length_c   1.000
_cell.angle_alpha   90.00
_cell.angle_beta   90.00
_cell.angle_gamma   90.00
#
_symmetry.space_group_name_H-M   'P 1'
#
loop_
_entity.id
_entity.type
_entity.pdbx_description
1 polymer ?
#
loop_
_entity_poly.entity_id
_entity_poly.type
_entity_poly.pdbx_seq_one_letter_code
_entity_poly.pdbx_strand_id
1 'polypeptide(L)'
;GYGRVLLALLAFYLMPCCPWPAVCCYLLSTLLDDLDGHAARALNQSTKFGAMLDMLTDRCATMCLLVNLALLYPAYTFLFQLSMTLDVASHWMHLHSSTVKGSSSHKSIDLSGNPILRIYYTSKPVLFVMCAGNELFFCLLYVLHHMEEPAGKTWLYWLQGVCGLICLLKAAISLLHLVTASQNMAALDASERAAGA
;
A
#
# COMPACT_ATOMS: atom_id res chain seq x y z
N GLY A 1 11.00 11.30 3.45
CA GLY A 1 10.37 12.17 2.45
C GLY A 1 11.13 12.09 1.14
N TYR A 2 11.71 13.20 0.67
CA TYR A 2 12.28 13.25 -0.70
C TYR A 2 13.40 12.23 -1.00
N GLY A 3 14.26 11.91 -0.03
CA GLY A 3 15.29 10.89 -0.21
C GLY A 3 14.71 9.50 -0.53
N ARG A 4 13.57 9.16 0.07
CA ARG A 4 12.82 7.93 -0.20
C ARG A 4 12.33 7.90 -1.65
N VAL A 5 11.74 8.99 -2.12
CA VAL A 5 11.30 9.13 -3.52
C VAL A 5 12.46 8.90 -4.49
N LEU A 6 13.63 9.50 -4.22
CA LEU A 6 14.83 9.31 -5.06
C LEU A 6 15.30 7.85 -5.04
N LEU A 7 15.32 7.20 -3.89
CA LEU A 7 15.69 5.78 -3.77
C LEU A 7 14.70 4.86 -4.51
N ALA A 8 13.40 5.15 -4.44
CA ALA A 8 12.38 4.43 -5.18
C ALA A 8 12.59 4.57 -6.70
N LEU A 9 12.79 5.79 -7.20
CA LEU A 9 13.06 6.05 -8.62
C LEU A 9 14.34 5.34 -9.09
N LEU A 10 15.41 5.41 -8.28
CA LEU A 10 16.65 4.71 -8.56
C LEU A 10 16.44 3.19 -8.60
N ALA A 11 15.64 2.64 -7.69
CA ALA A 11 15.29 1.23 -7.70
C ALA A 11 14.61 0.84 -9.02
N PHE A 12 13.60 1.59 -9.47
CA PHE A 12 12.88 1.28 -10.72
C PHE A 12 13.77 1.35 -11.95
N TYR A 13 14.68 2.33 -11.99
CA TYR A 13 15.66 2.45 -13.06
C TYR A 13 16.63 1.27 -13.10
N LEU A 14 17.00 0.73 -11.93
CA LEU A 14 17.95 -0.39 -11.82
C LEU A 14 17.28 -1.76 -12.00
N MET A 15 15.97 -1.90 -11.81
CA MET A 15 15.27 -3.19 -11.87
C MET A 15 15.58 -4.00 -13.16
N PRO A 16 15.61 -3.40 -14.36
CA PRO A 16 15.88 -4.16 -15.59
C PRO A 16 17.31 -4.71 -15.74
N CYS A 17 18.31 -4.11 -15.08
CA CYS A 17 19.72 -4.41 -15.35
C CYS A 17 20.53 -4.85 -14.12
N CYS A 18 20.11 -4.45 -12.92
CA CYS A 18 20.88 -4.57 -11.69
C CYS A 18 19.95 -4.99 -10.53
N PRO A 19 19.51 -6.27 -10.45
CA PRO A 19 18.45 -6.67 -9.53
C PRO A 19 18.82 -6.50 -8.06
N TRP A 20 20.07 -6.76 -7.67
CA TRP A 20 20.50 -6.61 -6.28
C TRP A 20 20.56 -5.15 -5.81
N PRO A 21 21.24 -4.22 -6.54
CA PRO A 21 21.14 -2.79 -6.23
C PRO A 21 19.71 -2.26 -6.22
N ALA A 22 18.86 -2.71 -7.16
CA ALA A 22 17.46 -2.30 -7.24
C ALA A 22 16.69 -2.65 -5.96
N VAL A 23 16.79 -3.90 -5.50
CA VAL A 23 16.14 -4.37 -4.28
C VAL A 23 16.68 -3.64 -3.05
N CYS A 24 17.99 -3.42 -2.95
CA CYS A 24 18.56 -2.66 -1.85
C CYS A 24 18.01 -1.23 -1.79
N CYS A 25 17.93 -0.53 -2.94
CA CYS A 25 17.35 0.81 -3.01
C CYS A 25 15.85 0.80 -2.66
N TYR A 26 15.10 -0.19 -3.15
CA TYR A 26 13.68 -0.35 -2.88
C TYR A 26 13.42 -0.59 -1.39
N LEU A 27 14.10 -1.56 -0.77
CA LEU A 27 13.95 -1.87 0.65
C LEU A 27 14.37 -0.70 1.53
N LEU A 28 15.46 0.00 1.19
CA LEU A 28 15.87 1.20 1.92
C LEU A 28 14.82 2.31 1.81
N SER A 29 14.25 2.51 0.62
CA SER A 29 13.12 3.43 0.43
C SER A 29 11.94 3.07 1.35
N THR A 30 11.52 1.80 1.35
CA THR A 30 10.41 1.33 2.20
C THR A 30 10.72 1.41 3.70
N LEU A 31 11.97 1.23 4.13
CA LEU A 31 12.35 1.39 5.53
C LEU A 31 12.38 2.86 5.99
N LEU A 32 12.75 3.78 5.09
CA LEU A 32 12.77 5.21 5.37
C LEU A 32 11.36 5.83 5.49
N ASP A 33 10.33 5.11 5.05
CA ASP A 33 8.91 5.47 5.17
C ASP A 33 8.54 5.81 6.62
N ASP A 34 8.63 4.82 7.52
CA ASP A 34 8.23 5.02 8.92
C ASP A 34 9.13 6.06 9.64
N LEU A 35 10.39 6.17 9.23
CA LEU A 35 11.33 7.12 9.82
C LEU A 35 10.99 8.57 9.47
N ASP A 36 10.45 8.84 8.27
CA ASP A 36 10.17 10.21 7.87
C ASP A 36 8.97 10.82 8.61
N GLY A 37 7.93 10.03 8.88
CA GLY A 37 6.80 10.44 9.68
C GLY A 37 7.18 10.63 11.14
N HIS A 38 8.07 9.77 11.68
CA HIS A 38 8.63 9.97 13.02
C HIS A 38 9.46 11.26 13.12
N ALA A 39 10.34 11.51 12.15
CA ALA A 39 11.15 12.74 12.09
C ALA A 39 10.28 13.99 11.94
N ALA A 40 9.28 13.98 11.05
CA ALA A 40 8.38 15.11 10.83
C ALA A 40 7.56 15.46 12.08
N ARG A 41 7.18 14.47 12.90
CA ARG A 41 6.51 14.67 14.19
C ARG A 41 7.48 15.21 15.24
N ALA A 42 8.68 14.62 15.35
CA ALA A 42 9.69 15.05 16.32
C ALA A 42 10.20 16.49 16.06
N LEU A 43 10.30 16.89 14.79
CA LEU A 43 10.75 18.22 14.37
C LEU A 43 9.61 19.24 14.22
N ASN A 44 8.36 18.85 14.49
CA ASN A 44 7.18 19.70 14.31
C ASN A 44 7.04 20.28 12.88
N GLN A 45 7.39 19.48 11.87
CA GLN A 45 7.36 19.82 10.43
C GLN A 45 6.31 19.01 9.66
N SER A 46 5.31 18.47 10.37
CA SER A 46 4.23 17.70 9.74
C SER A 46 3.31 18.60 8.91
N THR A 47 3.10 18.25 7.65
CA THR A 47 2.24 19.01 6.71
C THR A 47 1.21 18.12 6.02
N LYS A 48 0.08 18.70 5.59
CA LYS A 48 -0.94 17.97 4.80
C LYS A 48 -0.35 17.46 3.48
N PHE A 49 0.48 18.27 2.83
CA PHE A 49 1.19 17.88 1.62
C PHE A 49 2.12 16.70 1.87
N GLY A 50 2.92 16.75 2.94
CA GLY A 50 3.82 15.65 3.31
C GLY A 50 3.08 14.33 3.53
N ALA A 51 1.98 14.36 4.28
CA ALA A 51 1.15 13.17 4.52
C ALA A 51 0.52 12.60 3.23
N MET A 52 0.09 13.46 2.31
CA MET A 52 -0.43 13.02 1.01
C MET A 52 0.68 12.47 0.11
N LEU A 53 1.84 13.14 0.09
CA LEU A 53 3.01 12.72 -0.70
C LEU A 53 3.52 11.35 -0.23
N ASP A 54 3.53 11.10 1.08
CA ASP A 54 3.92 9.83 1.68
C ASP A 54 3.02 8.68 1.19
N MET A 55 1.70 8.83 1.38
CA MET A 55 0.72 7.85 0.90
C MET A 55 0.84 7.61 -0.61
N LEU A 56 0.98 8.66 -1.43
CA LEU A 56 1.15 8.51 -2.88
C LEU A 56 2.46 7.79 -3.24
N THR A 57 3.55 8.09 -2.54
CA THR A 57 4.85 7.46 -2.76
C THR A 57 4.79 5.96 -2.52
N ASP A 58 4.10 5.51 -1.47
CA ASP A 58 3.86 4.08 -1.24
C ASP A 58 3.20 3.42 -2.45
N ARG A 59 2.05 3.96 -2.88
CA ARG A 59 1.22 3.35 -3.91
C ARG A 59 1.97 3.29 -5.23
N CYS A 60 2.64 4.38 -5.60
CA CYS A 60 3.46 4.45 -6.79
C CYS A 60 4.63 3.47 -6.72
N ALA A 61 5.27 3.30 -5.56
CA ALA A 61 6.40 2.41 -5.43
C ALA A 61 6.01 0.94 -5.59
N THR A 62 4.96 0.51 -4.89
CA THR A 62 4.40 -0.83 -5.04
C THR A 62 3.95 -1.07 -6.49
N MET A 63 3.25 -0.11 -7.10
CA MET A 63 2.82 -0.20 -8.50
C MET A 63 3.99 -0.41 -9.47
N CYS A 64 5.09 0.35 -9.34
CA CYS A 64 6.27 0.19 -10.18
C CYS A 64 6.98 -1.17 -10.00
N LEU A 65 7.00 -1.70 -8.77
CA LEU A 65 7.46 -3.06 -8.51
C LEU A 65 6.57 -4.10 -9.21
N LEU A 66 5.25 -3.95 -9.11
CA LEU A 66 4.28 -4.85 -9.73
C LEU A 66 4.33 -4.82 -11.26
N VAL A 67 4.60 -3.66 -11.87
CA VAL A 67 4.86 -3.54 -13.31
C VAL A 67 6.08 -4.38 -13.70
N ASN A 68 7.19 -4.29 -12.96
CA ASN A 68 8.37 -5.11 -13.22
C ASN A 68 8.07 -6.61 -13.04
N LEU A 69 7.34 -6.98 -11.98
CA LEU A 69 6.91 -8.36 -11.78
C LEU A 69 6.01 -8.87 -12.92
N ALA A 70 5.14 -8.04 -13.47
CA ALA A 70 4.32 -8.40 -14.62
C ALA A 70 5.14 -8.64 -15.89
N LEU A 71 6.30 -7.99 -16.04
CA LEU A 71 7.26 -8.25 -17.12
C LEU A 71 8.03 -9.56 -16.89
N LEU A 72 8.44 -9.84 -15.66
CA LEU A 72 9.16 -11.06 -15.29
C LEU A 72 8.26 -12.31 -15.28
N TYR A 73 6.97 -12.12 -15.00
CA TYR A 73 5.98 -13.18 -14.89
C TYR A 73 4.72 -12.92 -15.74
N PRO A 74 4.82 -12.97 -17.09
CA PRO A 74 3.70 -12.60 -17.97
C PRO A 74 2.41 -13.40 -17.77
N ALA A 75 2.51 -14.65 -17.33
CA ALA A 75 1.36 -15.50 -17.05
C ALA A 75 0.47 -14.97 -15.90
N TYR A 76 1.02 -14.15 -15.01
CA TYR A 76 0.31 -13.59 -13.85
C TYR A 76 0.04 -12.08 -13.98
N THR A 77 0.30 -11.48 -15.15
CA THR A 77 0.10 -10.03 -15.38
C THR A 77 -1.27 -9.54 -14.94
N PHE A 78 -2.33 -10.30 -15.23
CA PHE A 78 -3.69 -9.93 -14.81
C PHE A 78 -3.84 -9.82 -13.29
N LEU A 79 -3.19 -10.69 -12.51
CA LEU A 79 -3.24 -10.63 -11.05
C LEU A 79 -2.50 -9.40 -10.50
N PHE A 80 -1.34 -9.05 -11.09
CA PHE A 80 -0.64 -7.83 -10.73
C PHE A 80 -1.46 -6.58 -11.09
N GLN A 81 -2.09 -6.55 -12.26
CA GLN A 81 -3.01 -5.47 -12.66
C GLN A 81 -4.19 -5.31 -11.70
N LEU A 82 -4.80 -6.43 -11.30
CA LEU A 82 -5.89 -6.42 -10.34
C LEU A 82 -5.43 -5.90 -8.97
N SER A 83 -4.26 -6.33 -8.50
CA SER A 83 -3.66 -5.87 -7.24
C SER A 83 -3.39 -4.35 -7.27
N MET A 84 -2.73 -3.85 -8.32
CA MET A 84 -2.48 -2.41 -8.50
C MET A 84 -3.78 -1.60 -8.53
N THR A 85 -4.77 -2.06 -9.30
CA THR A 85 -6.06 -1.38 -9.44
C THR A 85 -6.80 -1.34 -8.11
N LEU A 86 -6.83 -2.46 -7.39
CA LEU A 86 -7.50 -2.56 -6.11
C LEU A 86 -6.86 -1.65 -5.07
N ASP A 87 -5.52 -1.64 -4.97
CA ASP A 87 -4.79 -0.84 -4.00
C ASP A 87 -4.97 0.67 -4.25
N VAL A 88 -4.83 1.11 -5.50
CA VAL A 88 -5.03 2.54 -5.84
C VAL A 88 -6.49 2.95 -5.64
N ALA A 89 -7.45 2.16 -6.13
CA ALA A 89 -8.87 2.50 -6.04
C ALA A 89 -9.37 2.55 -4.60
N SER A 90 -8.99 1.58 -3.76
CA SER A 90 -9.43 1.53 -2.35
C SER A 90 -8.92 2.73 -1.56
N HIS A 91 -7.63 3.07 -1.70
CA HIS A 91 -7.02 4.20 -0.99
C HIS A 91 -7.52 5.54 -1.52
N TRP A 92 -7.69 5.68 -2.84
CA TRP A 92 -8.23 6.91 -3.43
C TRP A 92 -9.65 7.18 -2.97
N MET A 93 -10.54 6.17 -3.07
CA MET A 93 -11.92 6.30 -2.63
C MET A 93 -12.00 6.59 -1.12
N HIS A 94 -11.15 5.94 -0.33
CA HIS A 94 -11.10 6.21 1.11
C HIS A 94 -10.63 7.63 1.43
N LEU A 95 -9.54 8.10 0.83
CA LEU A 95 -9.03 9.46 1.00
C LEU A 95 -10.09 10.48 0.60
N HIS A 96 -10.72 10.27 -0.57
CA HIS A 96 -11.76 11.15 -1.08
C HIS A 96 -12.96 11.19 -0.12
N SER A 97 -13.47 10.03 0.31
CA SER A 97 -14.58 9.95 1.25
C SER A 97 -14.27 10.62 2.60
N SER A 98 -13.04 10.51 3.09
CA SER A 98 -12.61 11.15 4.33
C SER A 98 -12.48 12.67 4.17
N THR A 99 -12.05 13.14 3.00
CA THR A 99 -11.90 14.57 2.68
C THR A 99 -13.27 15.25 2.52
N VAL A 100 -14.19 14.65 1.76
CA VAL A 100 -15.54 15.18 1.53
C VAL A 100 -16.32 15.25 2.85
N LYS A 101 -16.24 14.21 3.69
CA LYS A 101 -16.83 14.22 5.03
C LYS A 101 -16.19 15.26 5.99
N GLY A 102 -15.03 15.80 5.65
CA GLY A 102 -14.33 16.87 6.37
C GLY A 102 -14.92 18.28 6.21
N SER A 103 -16.09 18.42 5.58
CA SER A 103 -16.83 19.69 5.48
C SER A 103 -17.86 19.84 6.62
N SER A 104 -17.39 20.36 7.76
CA SER A 104 -18.14 21.19 8.73
C SER A 104 -19.58 20.81 9.16
N SER A 105 -19.90 19.56 9.56
CA SER A 105 -21.02 19.30 10.50
C SER A 105 -21.08 17.85 11.06
N HIS A 106 -20.71 17.73 12.33
CA HIS A 106 -21.02 16.80 13.45
C HIS A 106 -21.65 15.38 13.30
N LYS A 107 -21.93 14.81 12.13
CA LYS A 107 -22.28 13.38 12.02
C LYS A 107 -21.05 12.55 11.69
N SER A 108 -20.34 12.21 12.76
CA SER A 108 -19.22 11.27 12.87
C SER A 108 -19.16 10.24 11.73
N ILE A 109 -18.02 10.20 11.06
CA ILE A 109 -17.62 9.13 10.16
C ILE A 109 -17.63 7.82 10.95
N ASP A 110 -18.57 6.94 10.65
CA ASP A 110 -18.61 5.61 11.22
C ASP A 110 -17.50 4.76 10.61
N LEU A 111 -16.29 4.85 11.18
CA LEU A 111 -15.26 3.81 11.04
C LEU A 111 -15.68 2.51 11.76
N SER A 112 -16.85 2.47 12.42
CA SER A 112 -17.27 1.41 13.34
C SER A 112 -18.21 0.35 12.75
N GLY A 113 -18.70 0.49 11.51
CA GLY A 113 -19.58 -0.52 10.92
C GLY A 113 -18.88 -1.86 10.65
N ASN A 114 -17.55 -1.86 10.42
CA ASN A 114 -16.82 -3.10 10.12
C ASN A 114 -15.71 -3.41 11.13
N PRO A 115 -15.84 -4.49 11.92
CA PRO A 115 -14.86 -4.85 12.95
C PRO A 115 -13.48 -5.18 12.38
N ILE A 116 -13.40 -5.68 11.14
CA ILE A 116 -12.14 -6.02 10.48
C ILE A 116 -11.36 -4.75 10.16
N LEU A 117 -12.01 -3.76 9.54
CA LEU A 117 -11.37 -2.47 9.23
C LEU A 117 -10.97 -1.72 10.49
N ARG A 118 -11.78 -1.82 11.56
CA ARG A 118 -11.44 -1.23 12.85
C ARG A 118 -10.15 -1.83 13.40
N ILE A 119 -10.02 -3.15 13.46
CA ILE A 119 -8.79 -3.79 13.96
C ILE A 119 -7.59 -3.39 13.08
N TYR A 120 -7.76 -3.42 11.77
CA TYR A 120 -6.72 -3.08 10.80
C TYR A 120 -6.16 -1.66 10.99
N TYR A 121 -7.02 -0.66 11.22
CA TYR A 121 -6.60 0.73 11.38
C TYR A 121 -6.24 1.14 12.82
N THR A 122 -6.78 0.47 13.84
CA THR A 122 -6.51 0.81 15.25
C THR A 122 -5.29 0.11 15.82
N SER A 123 -4.91 -1.06 15.29
CA SER A 123 -3.79 -1.85 15.78
C SER A 123 -2.54 -1.61 14.93
N LYS A 124 -1.59 -0.83 15.45
CA LYS A 124 -0.30 -0.56 14.78
C LYS A 124 0.44 -1.85 14.37
N PRO A 125 0.53 -2.90 15.22
CA PRO A 125 1.17 -4.15 14.82
C PRO A 125 0.47 -4.85 13.65
N VAL A 126 -0.87 -4.86 13.62
CA VAL A 126 -1.63 -5.48 12.53
C VAL A 126 -1.38 -4.71 11.23
N LEU A 127 -1.47 -3.39 11.26
CA LEU A 127 -1.22 -2.55 10.09
C LEU A 127 0.20 -2.78 9.55
N PHE A 128 1.21 -2.77 10.44
CA PHE A 128 2.60 -3.00 10.08
C PHE A 128 2.80 -4.38 9.45
N VAL A 129 2.30 -5.46 10.07
CA VAL A 129 2.45 -6.83 9.55
C VAL A 129 1.79 -6.97 8.18
N MET A 130 0.60 -6.39 7.99
CA MET A 130 -0.09 -6.46 6.71
C MET A 130 0.65 -5.70 5.60
N CYS A 131 1.12 -4.48 5.88
CA CYS A 131 1.90 -3.70 4.91
C CYS A 131 3.26 -4.33 4.62
N ALA A 132 4.04 -4.65 5.66
CA ALA A 132 5.36 -5.25 5.51
C ALA A 132 5.30 -6.62 4.86
N GLY A 133 4.33 -7.47 5.23
CA GLY A 133 4.17 -8.80 4.62
C GLY A 133 3.77 -8.74 3.15
N ASN A 134 2.92 -7.78 2.77
CA ASN A 134 2.57 -7.54 1.37
C ASN A 134 3.76 -7.06 0.54
N GLU A 135 4.49 -6.06 1.03
CA GLU A 135 5.69 -5.55 0.36
C GLU A 135 6.76 -6.63 0.24
N LEU A 136 6.97 -7.39 1.31
CA LEU A 136 7.94 -8.48 1.33
C LEU A 136 7.55 -9.60 0.37
N PHE A 137 6.26 -9.90 0.18
CA PHE A 137 5.82 -10.88 -0.81
C PHE A 137 6.28 -10.50 -2.24
N PHE A 138 6.02 -9.26 -2.65
CA PHE A 138 6.41 -8.78 -3.98
C PHE A 138 7.93 -8.66 -4.13
N CYS A 139 8.63 -8.20 -3.08
CA CYS A 139 10.09 -8.19 -3.07
C CYS A 139 10.67 -9.61 -3.19
N LEU A 140 10.10 -10.59 -2.50
CA LEU A 140 10.54 -11.99 -2.58
C LEU A 140 10.28 -12.59 -3.96
N LEU A 141 9.14 -12.29 -4.61
CA LEU A 141 8.91 -12.67 -6.00
C LEU A 141 10.02 -12.14 -6.92
N TYR A 142 10.36 -10.86 -6.76
CA TYR A 142 11.40 -10.23 -7.56
C TYR A 142 12.78 -10.84 -7.31
N VAL A 143 13.17 -10.97 -6.04
CA VAL A 143 14.48 -11.53 -5.66
C VAL A 143 14.60 -12.98 -6.10
N LEU A 144 13.61 -13.82 -5.81
CA LEU A 144 13.64 -15.25 -6.14
C LEU A 144 13.65 -15.50 -7.65
N HIS A 145 13.10 -14.59 -8.48
CA HIS A 145 13.23 -14.65 -9.94
C HIS A 145 14.70 -14.60 -10.39
N HIS A 146 15.52 -13.77 -9.74
CA HIS A 146 16.90 -13.51 -10.12
C HIS A 146 17.94 -14.33 -9.33
N MET A 147 17.50 -15.19 -8.41
CA MET A 147 18.37 -16.04 -7.63
C MET A 147 18.66 -17.36 -8.34
N GLU A 148 19.94 -17.64 -8.60
CA GLU A 148 20.41 -18.95 -9.02
C GLU A 148 20.56 -19.89 -7.80
N GLU A 149 20.11 -21.13 -7.98
CA GLU A 149 20.13 -22.29 -7.08
C GLU A 149 19.37 -22.22 -5.72
N PRO A 150 18.56 -23.25 -5.40
CA PRO A 150 17.80 -23.34 -4.16
C PRO A 150 18.57 -23.94 -2.96
N ALA A 151 19.79 -24.45 -3.14
CA ALA A 151 20.52 -25.14 -2.07
C ALA A 151 20.78 -24.19 -0.88
N GLY A 152 20.15 -24.48 0.27
CA GLY A 152 20.23 -23.66 1.50
C GLY A 152 19.24 -22.49 1.59
N LYS A 153 18.39 -22.26 0.57
CA LYS A 153 17.48 -21.11 0.48
C LYS A 153 15.99 -21.48 0.55
N THR A 154 15.66 -22.74 0.84
CA THR A 154 14.26 -23.23 0.95
C THR A 154 13.40 -22.40 1.90
N TRP A 155 14.01 -21.83 2.95
CA TRP A 155 13.30 -20.96 3.90
C TRP A 155 12.73 -19.68 3.26
N LEU A 156 13.33 -19.17 2.17
CA LEU A 156 12.81 -18.00 1.46
C LEU A 156 11.49 -18.32 0.76
N TYR A 157 11.32 -19.52 0.23
CA TYR A 157 10.05 -19.97 -0.36
C TYR A 157 8.97 -20.17 0.71
N TRP A 158 9.34 -20.68 1.89
CA TRP A 158 8.43 -20.74 3.03
C TRP A 158 7.99 -19.35 3.47
N LEU A 159 8.94 -18.42 3.61
CA LEU A 159 8.65 -17.02 3.94
C LEU A 159 7.77 -16.38 2.88
N GLN A 160 8.05 -16.60 1.60
CA GLN A 160 7.24 -16.13 0.48
C GLN A 160 5.81 -16.66 0.57
N GLY A 161 5.62 -17.94 0.92
CA GLY A 161 4.29 -18.53 1.13
C GLY A 161 3.52 -17.84 2.26
N VAL A 162 4.16 -17.60 3.41
CA VAL A 162 3.56 -16.86 4.53
C VAL A 162 3.21 -15.42 4.13
N CYS A 163 4.12 -14.72 3.47
CA CYS A 163 3.88 -13.36 2.95
C CYS A 163 2.78 -13.34 1.89
N GLY A 164 2.65 -14.41 1.08
CA GLY A 164 1.58 -14.57 0.11
C GLY A 164 0.20 -14.66 0.76
N LEU A 165 0.07 -15.38 1.88
CA LEU A 165 -1.16 -15.40 2.67
C LEU A 165 -1.48 -14.00 3.23
N ILE A 166 -0.48 -13.27 3.73
CA ILE A 166 -0.65 -11.89 4.19
C ILE A 166 -1.08 -10.97 3.05
N CYS A 167 -0.48 -11.11 1.87
CA CYS A 167 -0.84 -10.35 0.67
C CYS A 167 -2.31 -10.58 0.28
N LEU A 168 -2.78 -11.84 0.27
CA LEU A 168 -4.18 -12.16 0.00
C LEU A 168 -5.12 -11.57 1.05
N LEU A 169 -4.78 -11.68 2.34
CA LEU A 169 -5.55 -11.07 3.42
C LEU A 169 -5.62 -9.54 3.28
N LYS A 170 -4.49 -8.90 2.97
CA LYS A 170 -4.44 -7.46 2.73
C LYS A 170 -5.29 -7.07 1.52
N ALA A 171 -5.24 -7.83 0.42
CA ALA A 171 -6.09 -7.59 -0.74
C ALA A 171 -7.59 -7.69 -0.39
N ALA A 172 -7.99 -8.69 0.40
CA ALA A 172 -9.36 -8.81 0.88
C ALA A 172 -9.77 -7.61 1.76
N ILE A 173 -8.87 -7.12 2.63
CA ILE A 173 -9.08 -5.92 3.43
C ILE A 173 -9.20 -4.68 2.53
N SER A 174 -8.36 -4.52 1.50
CA SER A 174 -8.45 -3.42 0.53
C SER A 174 -9.78 -3.43 -0.24
N LEU A 175 -10.29 -4.61 -0.60
CA LEU A 175 -11.61 -4.74 -1.23
C LEU A 175 -12.72 -4.31 -0.27
N LEU A 176 -12.68 -4.79 0.97
CA LEU A 176 -13.63 -4.39 1.99
C LEU A 176 -13.59 -2.87 2.22
N HIS A 177 -12.39 -2.32 2.25
CA HIS A 177 -12.14 -0.90 2.42
C HIS A 177 -12.72 -0.07 1.27
N LEU A 178 -12.56 -0.53 0.03
CA LEU A 178 -13.17 0.07 -1.15
C LEU A 178 -14.70 0.06 -1.09
N VAL A 179 -15.29 -1.09 -0.72
CA VAL A 179 -16.76 -1.22 -0.60
C VAL A 179 -17.30 -0.28 0.47
N THR A 180 -16.70 -0.28 1.66
CA THR A 180 -17.14 0.60 2.76
C THR A 180 -16.97 2.08 2.40
N ALA A 181 -15.88 2.47 1.73
CA ALA A 181 -15.70 3.84 1.27
C ALA A 181 -16.75 4.24 0.21
N SER A 182 -17.08 3.32 -0.70
CA SER A 182 -18.11 3.55 -1.73
C SER A 182 -19.52 3.69 -1.14
N GLN A 183 -19.89 2.83 -0.18
CA GLN A 183 -21.15 2.93 0.54
C GLN A 183 -21.27 4.26 1.30
N ASN A 184 -20.17 4.70 1.90
CA ASN A 184 -20.09 5.98 2.59
C ASN A 184 -20.33 7.17 1.67
N MET A 185 -19.80 7.14 0.44
CA MET A 185 -20.05 8.18 -0.57
C MET A 185 -21.50 8.17 -1.03
N ALA A 186 -22.04 7.00 -1.38
CA ALA A 186 -23.43 6.87 -1.81
C ALA A 186 -24.44 7.34 -0.74
N ALA A 187 -24.15 7.07 0.54
CA ALA A 187 -24.97 7.55 1.65
C ALA A 187 -24.92 9.08 1.78
N LEU A 188 -23.75 9.70 1.54
CA LEU A 188 -23.59 11.15 1.52
C LEU A 188 -24.41 11.77 0.38
N ASP A 189 -24.30 11.24 -0.84
CA ASP A 189 -25.09 11.68 -2.00
C ASP A 189 -26.61 11.56 -1.77
N ALA A 190 -27.06 10.51 -1.09
CA ALA A 190 -28.46 10.34 -0.74
C ALA A 190 -28.93 11.40 0.27
N SER A 191 -28.08 11.72 1.26
CA SER A 191 -28.39 12.72 2.28
C SER A 191 -28.43 14.15 1.72
N GLU A 192 -27.50 14.50 0.81
CA GLU A 192 -27.47 15.81 0.16
C GLU A 192 -28.68 16.01 -0.76
N ARG A 193 -29.06 14.98 -1.52
CA ARG A 193 -30.28 15.00 -2.35
C ARG A 193 -31.55 15.17 -1.52
N ALA A 194 -31.63 14.57 -0.34
CA ALA A 194 -32.78 14.73 0.56
C ALA A 194 -32.82 16.10 1.25
N ALA A 195 -31.69 16.78 1.41
CA ALA A 195 -31.62 18.12 2.02
C ALA A 195 -31.82 19.25 0.99
N GLY A 196 -31.54 19.00 -0.28
CA GLY A 196 -31.72 19.94 -1.39
C GLY A 196 -33.06 19.82 -2.14
N ALA A 197 -33.90 18.85 -1.77
CA ALA A 197 -35.27 18.68 -2.25
C ALA A 197 -36.26 19.15 -1.17
#